data_AF-A0A2T2UNP6-F1
#
_entry.id   AF-A0A2T2UNP6-F1
#
_cell.length_a   1.000
_cell.length_b   1.000
_cell.length_c   1.000
_cell.angle_alpha   90.00
_cell.angle_beta   90.00
_cell.angle_gamma   90.00
#
_symmetry.space_group_name_H-M   'P 1'
#
loop_
_entity.id
_entity.type
_entity.pdbx_description
1 polymer ?
#
loop_
_entity_poly.entity_id
_entity_poly.type
_entity_poly.pdbx_seq_one_letter_code
_entity_poly.pdbx_strand_id
1 'polypeptide(L)'
;MGADSSLPDVADVPRVTTKTVQEMKVVVVDLPFGSFQGDSKEALRSSIRVMKETGAHAVKIEGGAPVTESIGRMVTAGIPVMGHLGLTPQSIYNYGTYQVRARKEEEADELRADAKRLEEAGCFAVVLEKIPADLAREVTESLSIPTIGIGAGDRTDGQVLVSQDVRDRSFPSEDESY
;
A
#
# COMPACT_ATOMS: atom_id res chain seq x y z
N MET A 1 7.79 42.20 8.96
CA MET A 1 6.87 42.68 7.90
C MET A 1 7.66 42.68 6.60
N GLY A 2 7.34 41.91 5.56
CA GLY A 2 6.28 40.93 5.37
C GLY A 2 6.80 39.80 4.46
N ALA A 3 6.30 38.58 4.67
CA ALA A 3 6.45 37.51 3.71
C ALA A 3 5.42 37.78 2.61
N ASP A 4 5.89 38.00 1.39
CA ASP A 4 5.06 38.17 0.20
C ASP A 4 4.36 36.84 -0.10
N SER A 5 3.04 36.90 -0.20
CA SER A 5 2.11 35.78 -0.27
C SER A 5 1.52 35.66 -1.68
N SER A 6 2.36 35.45 -2.67
CA SER A 6 1.91 35.16 -4.03
C SER A 6 2.30 33.73 -4.43
N LEU A 7 1.30 32.97 -4.89
CA LEU A 7 1.50 31.67 -5.54
C LEU A 7 2.30 31.88 -6.85
N PRO A 8 3.16 30.93 -7.25
CA PRO A 8 4.01 31.09 -8.44
C PRO A 8 3.19 31.23 -9.74
N ASP A 9 3.74 32.00 -10.69
CA ASP A 9 3.12 32.34 -11.98
C ASP A 9 3.11 31.14 -12.95
N VAL A 10 2.16 31.11 -13.89
CA VAL A 10 1.95 29.99 -14.84
C VAL A 10 3.15 29.80 -15.78
N ALA A 11 3.98 30.82 -15.95
CA ALA A 11 5.22 30.76 -16.70
C ALA A 11 6.37 30.01 -15.96
N ASP A 12 6.26 29.82 -14.64
CA ASP A 12 7.20 29.05 -13.82
C ASP A 12 6.84 27.55 -13.72
N VAL A 13 5.80 27.11 -14.44
CA VAL A 13 5.43 25.69 -14.55
C VAL A 13 6.40 25.03 -15.55
N PRO A 14 7.25 24.08 -15.13
CA PRO A 14 8.27 23.51 -16.01
C PRO A 14 7.66 22.80 -17.22
N ARG A 15 8.16 23.13 -18.43
CA ARG A 15 7.90 22.35 -19.65
C ARG A 15 8.53 20.96 -19.52
N VAL A 16 7.72 19.91 -19.66
CA VAL A 16 8.11 18.50 -19.55
C VAL A 16 9.21 18.17 -20.57
N THR A 17 10.37 17.75 -20.08
CA THR A 17 11.50 17.22 -20.87
C THR A 17 11.83 15.79 -20.41
N THR A 18 12.74 15.07 -21.07
CA THR A 18 13.12 13.70 -20.70
C THR A 18 13.64 13.53 -19.25
N LYS A 19 14.02 14.62 -18.58
CA LYS A 19 14.34 14.64 -17.13
C LYS A 19 13.08 14.51 -16.24
N THR A 20 11.93 14.97 -16.73
CA THR A 20 10.62 14.92 -16.05
C THR A 20 10.04 13.50 -15.98
N VAL A 21 10.49 12.57 -16.84
CA VAL A 21 10.11 11.15 -16.77
C VAL A 21 10.74 10.47 -15.53
N GLN A 22 11.87 10.97 -15.01
CA GLN A 22 12.40 10.53 -13.71
C GLN A 22 11.63 11.12 -12.51
N GLU A 23 10.83 12.16 -12.72
CA GLU A 23 10.01 12.86 -11.71
C GLU A 23 8.60 12.27 -11.58
N MET A 24 8.24 11.26 -12.37
CA MET A 24 6.95 10.54 -12.28
C MET A 24 7.01 9.31 -11.35
N LYS A 25 7.71 9.42 -10.21
CA LYS A 25 7.78 8.33 -9.21
C LYS A 25 6.91 8.66 -8.02
N VAL A 26 5.90 7.83 -7.75
CA VAL A 26 5.15 7.89 -6.50
C VAL A 26 5.98 7.21 -5.41
N VAL A 27 6.46 8.00 -4.46
CA VAL A 27 7.15 7.49 -3.26
C VAL A 27 6.10 7.19 -2.19
N VAL A 28 5.97 5.91 -1.84
CA VAL A 28 5.07 5.42 -0.79
C VAL A 28 5.92 5.01 0.41
N VAL A 29 5.50 5.39 1.61
CA VAL A 29 6.19 5.03 2.86
C VAL A 29 5.26 4.24 3.77
N ASP A 30 5.79 3.20 4.39
CA ASP A 30 5.02 2.41 5.36
C ASP A 30 4.76 3.17 6.64
N LEU A 31 3.53 3.05 7.15
CA LEU A 31 3.28 3.36 8.55
C LEU A 31 3.73 2.20 9.43
N PRO A 32 4.52 2.46 10.48
CA PRO A 32 4.99 1.41 11.37
C PRO A 32 3.87 0.89 12.27
N PHE A 33 4.04 -0.33 12.78
CA PHE A 33 3.16 -0.91 13.78
C PHE A 33 2.97 0.02 14.99
N GLY A 34 1.73 0.10 15.47
CA GLY A 34 1.33 0.94 16.61
C GLY A 34 1.05 2.39 16.24
N SER A 35 1.22 2.79 14.98
CA SER A 35 1.01 4.19 14.54
C SER A 35 -0.34 4.45 13.87
N PHE A 36 -1.08 3.41 13.50
CA PHE A 36 -2.35 3.54 12.77
C PHE A 36 -3.47 2.61 13.24
N GLN A 37 -3.14 1.57 14.00
CA GLN A 37 -4.08 0.59 14.53
C GLN A 37 -4.89 1.20 15.68
N GLY A 38 -6.22 0.99 15.67
CA GLY A 38 -7.10 1.23 16.82
C GLY A 38 -7.51 2.69 17.09
N ASP A 39 -6.76 3.70 16.62
CA ASP A 39 -7.16 5.11 16.71
C ASP A 39 -6.91 5.84 15.38
N SER A 40 -8.00 6.16 14.69
CA SER A 40 -7.99 6.89 13.42
C SER A 40 -7.42 8.32 13.54
N LYS A 41 -7.47 8.97 14.71
CA LYS A 41 -6.83 10.29 14.93
C LYS A 41 -5.33 10.15 14.98
N GLU A 42 -4.82 9.15 15.68
CA GLU A 42 -3.39 8.90 15.77
C GLU A 42 -2.83 8.45 14.43
N ALA A 43 -3.58 7.63 13.70
CA ALA A 43 -3.26 7.24 12.33
C ALA A 43 -3.06 8.46 11.42
N LEU A 44 -3.98 9.43 11.47
CA LEU A 44 -3.87 10.67 10.71
C LEU A 44 -2.64 11.49 11.11
N ARG A 45 -2.39 11.67 12.42
CA ARG A 45 -1.23 12.44 12.92
C ARG A 45 0.09 11.80 12.50
N SER A 46 0.20 10.48 12.64
CA SER A 46 1.37 9.71 12.21
C SER A 46 1.62 9.84 10.71
N SER A 47 0.56 9.74 9.90
CA SER A 47 0.64 9.93 8.45
C SER A 47 1.15 11.32 8.06
N ILE A 48 0.58 12.37 8.65
CA ILE A 48 1.01 13.76 8.40
C ILE A 48 2.48 13.95 8.80
N ARG A 49 2.89 13.43 9.96
CA ARG A 49 4.27 13.53 10.45
C ARG A 49 5.23 12.86 9.48
N VAL A 50 4.96 11.60 9.13
CA VAL A 50 5.81 10.81 8.23
C VAL A 50 5.92 11.48 6.86
N MET A 51 4.82 11.95 6.27
CA MET A 51 4.87 12.65 4.97
C MET A 51 5.70 13.94 5.03
N LYS A 52 5.57 14.72 6.11
CA LYS A 52 6.36 15.95 6.29
C LYS A 52 7.85 15.69 6.50
N GLU A 53 8.20 14.64 7.24
CA GLU A 53 9.59 14.30 7.54
C GLU A 53 10.30 13.64 6.35
N THR A 54 9.58 12.83 5.56
CA THR A 54 10.16 12.05 4.47
C THR A 54 10.02 12.68 3.09
N GLY A 55 9.04 13.58 2.91
CA GLY A 55 8.64 14.06 1.59
C GLY A 55 7.91 13.00 0.74
N ALA A 56 7.44 11.91 1.34
CA ALA A 56 6.68 10.88 0.65
C ALA A 56 5.35 11.42 0.11
N HIS A 57 4.87 10.83 -0.98
CA HIS A 57 3.66 11.23 -1.69
C HIS A 57 2.41 10.49 -1.18
N ALA A 58 2.61 9.33 -0.55
CA ALA A 58 1.56 8.48 -0.04
C ALA A 58 2.05 7.63 1.15
N VAL A 59 1.12 7.06 1.90
CA VAL A 59 1.41 6.09 2.97
C VAL A 59 0.89 4.70 2.62
N LYS A 60 1.57 3.65 3.08
CA LYS A 60 1.10 2.26 3.00
C LYS A 60 0.68 1.76 4.38
N ILE A 61 -0.46 1.06 4.43
CA ILE A 61 -1.07 0.56 5.66
C ILE A 61 -1.43 -0.92 5.50
N GLU A 62 -1.07 -1.71 6.51
CA GLU A 62 -1.39 -3.13 6.60
C GLU A 62 -2.72 -3.38 7.31
N GLY A 63 -3.55 -4.23 6.72
CA GLY A 63 -4.82 -4.70 7.30
C GLY A 63 -6.03 -4.40 6.44
N GLY A 64 -7.13 -5.11 6.71
CA GLY A 64 -8.41 -4.94 6.04
C GLY A 64 -9.43 -4.17 6.87
N ALA A 65 -10.56 -4.80 7.21
CA ALA A 65 -11.66 -4.18 7.96
C ALA A 65 -11.23 -3.28 9.13
N PRO A 66 -10.32 -3.71 10.04
CA PRO A 66 -10.01 -2.96 11.26
C PRO A 66 -9.36 -1.59 11.02
N VAL A 67 -8.78 -1.34 9.84
CA VAL A 67 -8.06 -0.09 9.53
C VAL A 67 -8.84 0.85 8.62
N THR A 68 -10.02 0.43 8.13
CA THR A 68 -10.85 1.21 7.20
C THR A 68 -11.23 2.60 7.74
N GLU A 69 -11.53 2.72 9.03
CA GLU A 69 -11.81 4.02 9.66
C GLU A 69 -10.59 4.95 9.61
N SER A 70 -9.40 4.42 9.89
CA SER A 70 -8.13 5.16 9.80
C SER A 70 -7.88 5.64 8.37
N ILE A 71 -8.06 4.76 7.38
CA ILE A 71 -7.90 5.07 5.96
C ILE A 71 -8.87 6.17 5.54
N GLY A 72 -10.16 6.02 5.85
CA GLY A 72 -11.18 7.00 5.46
C GLY A 72 -10.88 8.40 6.01
N ARG A 73 -10.35 8.49 7.24
CA ARG A 73 -9.93 9.78 7.82
C ARG A 73 -8.70 10.37 7.11
N MET A 74 -7.72 9.54 6.73
CA MET A 74 -6.54 9.99 5.96
C MET A 74 -6.94 10.49 4.58
N VAL A 75 -7.73 9.72 3.85
CA VAL A 75 -8.21 10.06 2.51
C VAL A 75 -9.03 11.36 2.55
N THR A 76 -9.91 11.52 3.54
CA THR A 76 -10.68 12.77 3.74
C THR A 76 -9.76 13.97 4.01
N ALA A 77 -8.60 13.77 4.64
CA ALA A 77 -7.60 14.79 4.89
C ALA A 77 -6.66 15.03 3.68
N GLY A 78 -6.88 14.36 2.55
CA GLY A 78 -6.09 14.50 1.33
C GLY A 78 -4.81 13.67 1.30
N ILE A 79 -4.65 12.69 2.19
CA ILE A 79 -3.50 11.77 2.21
C ILE A 79 -3.80 10.57 1.31
N PRO A 80 -3.02 10.33 0.24
CA PRO A 80 -3.15 9.11 -0.55
C PRO A 80 -2.69 7.89 0.25
N VAL A 81 -3.53 6.84 0.26
CA VAL A 81 -3.27 5.61 1.01
C VAL A 81 -3.20 4.42 0.07
N MET A 82 -2.15 3.62 0.21
CA MET A 82 -2.01 2.29 -0.39
C MET A 82 -2.35 1.24 0.67
N GLY A 83 -3.30 0.35 0.38
CA GLY A 83 -3.62 -0.77 1.25
C GLY A 83 -2.61 -1.92 1.12
N HIS A 84 -2.59 -2.83 2.10
CA HIS A 84 -1.80 -4.04 2.05
C HIS A 84 -2.55 -5.20 2.73
N LEU A 85 -2.83 -6.25 1.95
CA LEU A 85 -3.50 -7.49 2.34
C LEU A 85 -2.64 -8.72 2.05
N GLY A 86 -3.06 -9.87 2.60
CA GLY A 86 -2.30 -11.11 2.55
C GLY A 86 -1.42 -11.25 3.79
N LEU A 87 -0.16 -11.60 3.60
CA LEU A 87 0.80 -11.64 4.69
C LEU A 87 1.13 -10.21 5.12
N THR A 88 0.70 -9.84 6.32
CA THR A 88 0.95 -8.52 6.93
C THR A 88 1.98 -8.69 8.05
N PRO A 89 3.28 -8.42 7.81
CA PRO A 89 4.33 -8.69 8.79
C PRO A 89 4.12 -7.97 10.14
N GLN A 90 3.41 -6.84 10.16
CA GLN A 90 3.10 -6.12 11.39
C GLN A 90 2.10 -6.86 12.29
N SER A 91 1.40 -7.85 11.75
CA SER A 91 0.47 -8.72 12.46
C SER A 91 1.07 -10.08 12.81
N ILE A 92 2.41 -10.22 12.79
CA ILE A 92 3.08 -11.50 13.01
C ILE A 92 2.70 -12.19 14.33
N TYR A 93 2.41 -11.42 15.38
CA TYR A 93 1.96 -11.98 16.67
C TYR A 93 0.53 -12.55 16.63
N ASN A 94 -0.32 -12.07 15.71
CA ASN A 94 -1.66 -12.62 15.49
C ASN A 94 -1.63 -13.90 14.64
N TYR A 95 -0.62 -14.04 13.77
CA TYR A 95 -0.59 -15.08 12.74
C TYR A 95 0.55 -16.11 12.89
N GLY A 96 1.50 -15.88 13.79
CA GLY A 96 2.49 -16.83 14.27
C GLY A 96 3.59 -17.22 13.28
N THR A 97 3.44 -17.00 11.96
CA THR A 97 4.41 -17.43 10.93
C THR A 97 4.36 -16.55 9.66
N TYR A 98 5.42 -16.61 8.81
CA TYR A 98 5.50 -15.96 7.48
C TYR A 98 4.94 -16.82 6.33
N GLN A 99 4.00 -17.71 6.65
CA GLN A 99 3.41 -18.66 5.70
C GLN A 99 2.41 -17.97 4.76
N VAL A 100 2.17 -18.59 3.61
CA VAL A 100 1.15 -18.16 2.63
C VAL A 100 -0.20 -18.05 3.33
N ARG A 101 -0.92 -16.96 3.04
CA ARG A 101 -2.23 -16.63 3.61
C ARG A 101 -3.36 -17.03 2.67
N ALA A 102 -4.57 -17.14 3.19
CA ALA A 102 -5.77 -17.35 2.38
C ALA A 102 -5.76 -18.66 1.57
N ARG A 103 -5.24 -19.74 2.19
CA ARG A 103 -5.31 -21.10 1.60
C ARG A 103 -6.65 -21.78 1.84
N LYS A 104 -7.39 -21.34 2.85
CA LYS A 104 -8.75 -21.82 3.16
C LYS A 104 -9.76 -20.86 2.57
N GLU A 105 -10.90 -21.39 2.14
CA GLU A 105 -11.93 -20.59 1.47
C GLU A 105 -12.41 -19.44 2.36
N GLU A 106 -12.55 -19.66 3.67
CA GLU A 106 -12.99 -18.62 4.60
C GLU A 106 -12.00 -17.44 4.66
N GLU A 107 -10.70 -17.72 4.68
CA GLU A 107 -9.67 -16.68 4.66
C GLU A 107 -9.58 -15.99 3.29
N ALA A 108 -9.86 -16.71 2.21
CA ALA A 108 -9.92 -16.15 0.86
C ALA A 108 -11.11 -15.20 0.70
N ASP A 109 -12.27 -15.57 1.23
CA ASP A 109 -13.47 -14.73 1.26
C ASP A 109 -13.28 -13.49 2.13
N GLU A 110 -12.63 -13.61 3.29
CA GLU A 110 -12.23 -12.46 4.09
C GLU A 110 -11.31 -11.52 3.32
N LEU A 111 -10.32 -12.05 2.60
CA LEU A 111 -9.40 -11.25 1.79
C LEU A 111 -10.13 -10.52 0.66
N ARG A 112 -11.06 -11.19 -0.05
CA ARG A 112 -11.90 -10.56 -1.09
C ARG A 112 -12.74 -9.43 -0.51
N ALA A 113 -13.38 -9.67 0.64
CA ALA A 113 -14.18 -8.66 1.33
C ALA A 113 -13.34 -7.47 1.80
N ASP A 114 -12.15 -7.74 2.35
CA ASP A 114 -11.25 -6.70 2.82
C ASP A 114 -10.66 -5.89 1.66
N ALA A 115 -10.34 -6.51 0.53
CA ALA A 115 -9.89 -5.81 -0.67
C ALA A 115 -10.92 -4.79 -1.14
N LYS A 116 -12.21 -5.19 -1.15
CA LYS A 116 -13.33 -4.29 -1.47
C LYS A 116 -13.50 -3.18 -0.44
N ARG A 117 -13.38 -3.48 0.85
CA ARG A 117 -13.45 -2.47 1.91
C ARG A 117 -12.33 -1.43 1.81
N LEU A 118 -11.12 -1.85 1.42
CA LEU A 118 -10.00 -0.92 1.22
C LEU A 118 -10.23 0.00 0.02
N GLU A 119 -10.76 -0.53 -1.08
CA GLU A 119 -11.20 0.27 -2.22
C GLU A 119 -12.30 1.28 -1.82
N GLU A 120 -13.34 0.83 -1.12
CA GLU A 120 -14.43 1.68 -0.64
C GLU A 120 -13.95 2.76 0.36
N ALA A 121 -12.95 2.44 1.19
CA ALA A 121 -12.33 3.39 2.10
C ALA A 121 -11.48 4.46 1.39
N GLY A 122 -11.21 4.29 0.09
CA GLY A 122 -10.53 5.27 -0.75
C GLY A 122 -9.03 5.00 -0.94
N CYS A 123 -8.56 3.76 -0.72
CA CYS A 123 -7.21 3.39 -1.13
C CYS A 123 -7.06 3.58 -2.64
N PHE A 124 -5.90 4.11 -3.09
CA PHE A 124 -5.65 4.28 -4.52
C PHE A 124 -5.02 3.04 -5.18
N ALA A 125 -4.50 2.12 -4.38
CA ALA A 125 -3.92 0.84 -4.80
C ALA A 125 -3.84 -0.12 -3.60
N VAL A 126 -3.69 -1.42 -3.85
CA VAL A 126 -3.55 -2.46 -2.80
C VAL A 126 -2.38 -3.39 -3.10
N VAL A 127 -1.51 -3.60 -2.12
CA VAL A 127 -0.49 -4.66 -2.16
C VAL A 127 -1.11 -5.99 -1.77
N LEU A 128 -0.82 -7.04 -2.53
CA LEU A 128 -1.20 -8.43 -2.24
C LEU A 128 0.08 -9.24 -2.01
N GLU A 129 0.31 -9.68 -0.77
CA GLU A 129 1.53 -10.37 -0.36
C GLU A 129 1.28 -11.83 0.02
N LYS A 130 2.03 -12.75 -0.59
CA LYS A 130 2.02 -14.20 -0.28
C LYS A 130 0.61 -14.80 -0.18
N ILE A 131 -0.13 -14.74 -1.28
CA ILE A 131 -1.45 -15.34 -1.44
C ILE A 131 -1.50 -16.22 -2.70
N PRO A 132 -2.42 -17.19 -2.81
CA PRO A 132 -2.58 -17.99 -4.02
C PRO A 132 -2.76 -17.14 -5.28
N ALA A 133 -2.07 -17.51 -6.38
CA ALA A 133 -2.07 -16.74 -7.62
C ALA A 133 -3.48 -16.60 -8.25
N ASP A 134 -4.30 -17.64 -8.18
CA ASP A 134 -5.69 -17.57 -8.66
C ASP A 134 -6.54 -16.59 -7.83
N LEU A 135 -6.36 -16.56 -6.51
CA LEU A 135 -7.02 -15.59 -5.64
C LEU A 135 -6.56 -14.16 -5.95
N ALA A 136 -5.26 -13.95 -6.17
CA ALA A 136 -4.73 -12.64 -6.54
C ALA A 136 -5.30 -12.14 -7.88
N ARG A 137 -5.43 -13.05 -8.87
CA ARG A 137 -6.10 -12.76 -10.15
C ARG A 137 -7.54 -12.32 -9.92
N GLU A 138 -8.31 -13.11 -9.17
CA GLU A 138 -9.72 -12.82 -8.88
C GLU A 138 -9.90 -11.46 -8.20
N VAL A 139 -9.07 -11.18 -7.18
CA VAL A 139 -9.12 -9.88 -6.47
C VAL A 139 -8.79 -8.74 -7.42
N THR A 140 -7.73 -8.88 -8.23
CA THR A 140 -7.33 -7.87 -9.22
C THR A 140 -8.45 -7.59 -10.22
N GLU A 141 -9.06 -8.62 -10.79
CA GLU A 141 -10.16 -8.49 -11.75
C GLU A 141 -11.43 -7.90 -11.10
N SER A 142 -11.57 -8.03 -9.78
CA SER A 142 -12.72 -7.49 -9.05
C SER A 142 -12.60 -6.00 -8.73
N LEU A 143 -11.39 -5.46 -8.54
CA LEU A 143 -11.15 -4.08 -8.11
C LEU A 143 -11.05 -3.12 -9.31
N SER A 144 -11.39 -1.86 -9.07
CA SER A 144 -11.16 -0.74 -10.01
C SER A 144 -9.83 -0.03 -9.78
N ILE A 145 -9.22 -0.23 -8.60
CA ILE A 145 -7.90 0.29 -8.24
C ILE A 145 -6.79 -0.73 -8.52
N PRO A 146 -5.56 -0.30 -8.85
CA PRO A 146 -4.47 -1.22 -9.17
C PRO A 146 -4.07 -2.12 -8.00
N THR A 147 -3.73 -3.37 -8.30
CA THR A 147 -3.10 -4.30 -7.37
C THR A 147 -1.60 -4.46 -7.62
N ILE A 148 -0.81 -4.55 -6.56
CA ILE A 148 0.64 -4.74 -6.62
C ILE A 148 1.01 -6.04 -5.90
N GLY A 149 1.51 -7.02 -6.65
CA GLY A 149 1.83 -8.34 -6.12
C GLY A 149 3.25 -8.45 -5.56
N ILE A 150 3.41 -9.24 -4.51
CA ILE A 150 4.69 -9.81 -4.07
C ILE A 150 4.45 -11.24 -3.58
N GLY A 151 4.94 -12.22 -4.35
CA GLY A 151 4.59 -13.63 -4.08
C GLY A 151 3.10 -13.93 -4.24
N ALA A 152 2.42 -13.25 -5.17
CA ALA A 152 0.99 -13.38 -5.43
C ALA A 152 0.70 -13.77 -6.90
N GLY A 153 1.68 -14.35 -7.59
CA GLY A 153 1.61 -14.64 -9.03
C GLY A 153 1.82 -13.41 -9.92
N ASP A 154 1.67 -13.59 -11.23
CA ASP A 154 1.95 -12.60 -12.27
C ASP A 154 0.70 -11.85 -12.79
N ARG A 155 -0.47 -12.09 -12.16
CA ARG A 155 -1.78 -11.60 -12.60
C ARG A 155 -2.26 -10.34 -11.88
N THR A 156 -1.44 -9.72 -11.03
CA THR A 156 -1.68 -8.38 -10.48
C THR A 156 -1.24 -7.30 -11.47
N ASP A 157 -1.73 -6.06 -11.32
CA ASP A 157 -1.43 -4.97 -12.26
C ASP A 157 0.03 -4.49 -12.22
N GLY A 158 0.68 -4.69 -11.08
CA GLY A 158 2.10 -4.42 -10.89
C GLY A 158 2.75 -5.40 -9.92
N GLN A 159 4.06 -5.26 -9.73
CA GLN A 159 4.87 -6.12 -8.86
C GLN A 159 5.78 -5.27 -8.00
N VAL A 160 6.04 -5.71 -6.76
CA VAL A 160 7.02 -5.12 -5.85
C VAL A 160 7.96 -6.20 -5.34
N LEU A 161 9.23 -5.85 -5.17
CA LEU A 161 10.25 -6.71 -4.60
C LEU A 161 11.12 -5.91 -3.64
N VAL A 162 11.66 -6.59 -2.63
CA VAL A 162 12.66 -6.00 -1.74
C VAL A 162 13.97 -5.91 -2.52
N SER A 163 14.53 -4.69 -2.63
CA SER A 163 15.71 -4.44 -3.47
C SER A 163 16.95 -5.25 -3.08
N GLN A 164 17.06 -5.62 -1.80
CA GLN A 164 18.14 -6.46 -1.29
C GLN A 164 18.02 -7.89 -1.82
N ASP A 165 16.83 -8.48 -1.74
CA ASP A 165 16.56 -9.85 -2.20
C ASP A 165 16.86 -10.01 -3.70
N VAL A 166 16.49 -9.00 -4.50
CA VAL A 166 16.79 -8.97 -5.94
C VAL A 166 18.30 -8.92 -6.20
N ARG A 167 19.03 -8.14 -5.41
CA ARG A 167 20.48 -7.97 -5.56
C ARG A 167 21.22 -9.24 -5.17
N ASP A 168 20.79 -9.87 -4.08
CA ASP A 168 21.43 -11.06 -3.52
C ASP A 168 20.97 -12.35 -4.23
N ARG A 169 20.00 -12.24 -5.15
CA ARG A 169 19.31 -13.36 -5.82
C ARG A 169 18.74 -14.37 -4.81
N SER A 170 18.43 -13.90 -3.63
CA SER A 170 17.88 -14.69 -2.53
C SER A 170 16.36 -14.67 -2.64
N PHE A 171 15.84 -15.40 -3.62
CA PHE A 171 14.41 -15.66 -3.73
C PHE A 171 14.08 -16.97 -3.01
N PRO A 172 12.99 -17.02 -2.21
CA PRO A 172 12.51 -18.29 -1.68
C PRO A 172 12.20 -19.24 -2.85
N SER A 173 12.49 -20.52 -2.67
CA SER A 173 12.21 -21.56 -3.68
C SER A 173 10.71 -21.64 -3.98
N GLU A 174 10.34 -22.04 -5.20
CA GLU A 174 8.92 -22.18 -5.60
C GLU A 174 8.11 -23.00 -4.58
N ASP A 175 8.70 -24.01 -3.96
CA ASP A 175 8.05 -24.86 -2.93
C ASP A 175 7.74 -24.15 -1.60
N GLU A 176 8.32 -22.97 -1.33
CA GLU A 176 7.97 -22.12 -0.18
C GLU A 176 6.94 -21.02 -0.55
N SER A 177 6.49 -21.00 -1.81
CA SER A 177 5.59 -19.97 -2.37
C SER A 177 4.19 -20.47 -2.74
N TYR A 178 3.86 -21.74 -2.47
CA TYR A 178 2.52 -22.33 -2.63
C TYR A 178 1.89 -22.67 -1.30
#